data_AF-A0A972R9H7-F1
#
_entry.id   AF-A0A972R9H7-F1
#
_cell.length_a   1.000
_cell.length_b   1.000
_cell.length_c   1.000
_cell.angle_alpha   90.00
_cell.angle_beta   90.00
_cell.angle_gamma   90.00
#
_symmetry.space_group_name_H-M   'P 1'
#
loop_
_entity.id
_entity.type
_entity.pdbx_description
1 polymer ?
#
loop_
_entity_poly.entity_id
_entity_poly.type
_entity_poly.pdbx_seq_one_letter_code
_entity_poly.pdbx_strand_id
1 'polypeptide(L)'
;MLLPVGDTPNPRGTPYVNYLLIGINIAVYLLVTLPLSAARPNPTDPVLLEYVRAIPQYWNLPVSELLRHISSYDLFIFTHGFKPADPSVMDLFGSMFLHAGFFHLAGNMLFLWIYGDNVEHRLGSLNYLFVYLATGMAATLFFMLFQLRSTTPMIGASGAISGVLGLYFLWFPRNKVRVFALLFPFFMDIILLPARWVLGFFLIIDNLLPFLFASGGGSGVAHGAHIGGFLAGLGIAYTLDRFPDILRRSKRRSGRAPAAERPDPGGEEELSPEERIHTALLQNDRKGAASLYLSIRNRVQHKEIDPADRLEIGRYLLREGNYPAALSVFRQYISDFQNGPDLDQACLGAGIALYQAEGQMTASYQYFLMVLDVTTSPAIEAEARRYLQTIETMQKTRIKKE
;
A
#
# COMPACT_ATOMS: atom_id res chain seq x y z
N MET A 1 1.61 12.17 -21.62
CA MET A 1 1.87 10.94 -20.84
C MET A 1 1.82 11.28 -19.36
N LEU A 2 1.07 10.50 -18.59
CA LEU A 2 1.04 10.58 -17.12
C LEU A 2 1.64 9.29 -16.59
N LEU A 3 2.77 9.37 -15.88
CA LEU A 3 3.48 8.20 -15.38
C LEU A 3 3.69 8.33 -13.87
N PRO A 4 3.06 7.48 -13.04
CA PRO A 4 3.39 7.37 -11.63
C PRO A 4 4.86 6.97 -11.45
N VAL A 5 5.60 7.69 -10.62
CA VAL A 5 7.03 7.41 -10.36
C VAL A 5 7.35 7.14 -8.88
N GLY A 6 6.37 7.34 -8.00
CA GLY A 6 6.52 7.16 -6.56
C GLY A 6 5.30 7.65 -5.81
N ASP A 7 5.24 7.36 -4.52
CA ASP A 7 4.22 7.91 -3.62
C ASP A 7 4.87 8.62 -2.41
N THR A 8 4.02 9.13 -1.53
CA THR A 8 4.40 9.74 -0.25
C THR A 8 3.18 9.87 0.67
N PRO A 9 3.34 9.68 1.99
CA PRO A 9 4.55 9.24 2.68
C PRO A 9 4.79 7.73 2.56
N ASN A 10 6.06 7.32 2.47
CA ASN A 10 6.41 5.90 2.42
C ASN A 10 6.55 5.34 3.84
N PRO A 11 6.12 4.09 4.08
CA PRO A 11 6.26 3.44 5.37
C PRO A 11 7.75 3.22 5.72
N ARG A 12 8.04 3.10 7.02
CA ARG A 12 9.38 2.71 7.49
C ARG A 12 9.55 1.20 7.45
N GLY A 13 10.76 0.74 7.10
CA GLY A 13 11.12 -0.67 7.04
C GLY A 13 11.26 -1.19 5.62
N THR A 14 11.64 -2.46 5.49
CA THR A 14 11.93 -3.09 4.21
C THR A 14 10.78 -4.02 3.80
N PRO A 15 10.14 -3.81 2.63
CA PRO A 15 9.06 -4.66 2.14
C PRO A 15 9.64 -5.91 1.45
N TYR A 16 10.09 -6.87 2.27
CA TYR A 16 10.82 -8.05 1.81
C TYR A 16 10.04 -8.88 0.80
N VAL A 17 8.74 -9.08 1.00
CA VAL A 17 7.93 -9.91 0.10
C VAL A 17 7.62 -9.18 -1.20
N ASN A 18 7.39 -7.86 -1.16
CA ASN A 18 7.25 -7.05 -2.37
C ASN A 18 8.52 -7.13 -3.22
N TYR A 19 9.69 -6.99 -2.61
CA TYR A 19 10.97 -7.13 -3.32
C TYR A 19 11.21 -8.56 -3.82
N LEU A 20 10.81 -9.58 -3.05
CA LEU A 20 10.87 -10.96 -3.50
C LEU A 20 9.99 -11.19 -4.73
N LEU A 21 8.74 -10.70 -4.72
CA LEU A 21 7.83 -10.81 -5.86
C LEU A 21 8.40 -10.09 -7.09
N ILE A 22 8.93 -8.88 -6.92
CA ILE A 22 9.61 -8.16 -8.01
C ILE A 22 10.79 -8.98 -8.54
N GLY A 23 11.64 -9.48 -7.65
CA GLY A 23 12.80 -10.29 -8.00
C GLY A 23 12.44 -11.58 -8.74
N ILE A 24 11.39 -12.29 -8.30
CA ILE A 24 10.90 -13.52 -8.98
C ILE A 24 10.41 -13.19 -10.39
N ASN A 25 9.61 -12.12 -10.56
CA ASN A 25 9.12 -11.74 -11.88
C ASN A 25 10.26 -11.35 -12.84
N ILE A 26 11.25 -10.62 -12.34
CA ILE A 26 12.46 -10.28 -13.10
C ILE A 26 13.26 -11.56 -13.45
N ALA A 27 13.43 -12.47 -12.49
CA ALA A 27 14.15 -13.73 -12.71
C ALA A 27 13.44 -14.61 -13.76
N VAL A 28 12.12 -14.78 -13.67
CA VAL A 28 11.34 -15.49 -14.68
C VAL A 28 11.48 -14.83 -16.05
N TYR A 29 11.44 -13.49 -16.11
CA TYR A 29 11.64 -12.80 -17.37
C TYR A 29 13.03 -13.03 -17.96
N LEU A 30 14.10 -12.91 -17.17
CA LEU A 30 15.47 -13.06 -17.65
C LEU A 30 15.83 -14.51 -17.99
N LEU A 31 15.34 -15.48 -17.22
CA LEU A 31 15.71 -16.89 -17.33
C LEU A 31 14.77 -17.69 -18.26
N VAL A 32 13.54 -17.23 -18.47
CA VAL A 32 12.54 -17.91 -19.28
C VAL A 32 12.11 -17.06 -20.46
N THR A 33 11.52 -15.88 -20.20
CA THR A 33 10.95 -15.04 -21.28
C THR A 33 12.00 -14.65 -22.31
N LEU A 34 13.08 -13.98 -21.88
CA LEU A 34 14.09 -13.43 -22.76
C LEU A 34 14.78 -14.48 -23.66
N PRO A 35 15.30 -15.61 -23.14
CA PRO A 35 15.94 -16.62 -23.99
C PRO A 35 14.95 -17.28 -24.95
N LEU A 36 13.73 -17.58 -24.49
CA LEU A 36 12.71 -18.21 -25.36
C LEU A 36 12.17 -17.24 -26.41
N SER A 37 12.09 -15.95 -26.13
CA SER A 37 11.70 -14.93 -27.10
C SER A 37 12.74 -14.76 -28.21
N ALA A 38 14.02 -15.01 -27.91
CA ALA A 38 15.09 -14.99 -28.91
C ALA A 38 15.19 -16.30 -29.72
N ALA A 39 14.64 -17.40 -29.20
CA ALA A 39 14.71 -18.73 -29.82
C ALA A 39 13.54 -18.98 -30.78
N ARG A 40 13.81 -19.60 -31.93
CA ARG A 40 12.76 -20.07 -32.85
C ARG A 40 12.18 -21.41 -32.39
N PRO A 41 10.87 -21.63 -32.57
CA PRO A 41 10.25 -22.90 -32.20
C PRO A 41 10.78 -24.05 -33.06
N ASN A 42 10.82 -25.25 -32.49
CA ASN A 42 11.15 -26.45 -33.25
C ASN A 42 10.01 -26.74 -34.26
N PRO A 43 10.27 -26.83 -35.58
CA PRO A 43 9.24 -27.10 -36.57
C PRO A 43 8.51 -28.43 -36.40
N THR A 44 9.11 -29.39 -35.69
CA THR A 44 8.49 -30.69 -35.40
C THR A 44 7.75 -30.74 -34.07
N ASP A 45 7.68 -29.62 -33.33
CA ASP A 45 6.95 -29.54 -32.08
C ASP A 45 5.43 -29.66 -32.35
N PRO A 46 4.72 -30.65 -31.77
CA PRO A 46 3.28 -30.77 -31.95
C PRO A 46 2.51 -29.53 -31.47
N VAL A 47 3.01 -28.82 -30.47
CA VAL A 47 2.38 -27.60 -29.92
C VAL A 47 2.36 -26.47 -30.95
N LEU A 48 3.35 -26.40 -31.84
CA LEU A 48 3.39 -25.40 -32.91
C LEU A 48 2.16 -25.52 -33.81
N LEU A 49 1.77 -26.76 -34.17
CA LEU A 49 0.59 -26.99 -35.01
C LEU A 49 -0.71 -26.59 -34.29
N GLU A 50 -0.81 -26.87 -32.99
CA GLU A 50 -1.95 -26.46 -32.17
C GLU A 50 -2.05 -24.94 -32.05
N TYR A 51 -0.94 -24.27 -31.80
CA TYR A 51 -0.85 -22.81 -31.74
C TYR A 51 -1.31 -22.14 -33.03
N VAL A 52 -0.82 -22.62 -34.18
CA VAL A 52 -1.21 -22.10 -35.50
C VAL A 52 -2.70 -22.29 -35.76
N ARG A 53 -3.25 -23.47 -35.40
CA ARG A 53 -4.69 -23.74 -35.54
C ARG A 53 -5.53 -22.85 -34.62
N ALA A 54 -5.04 -22.52 -33.43
CA ALA A 54 -5.75 -21.68 -32.48
C ALA A 54 -5.83 -20.19 -32.89
N ILE A 55 -4.98 -19.75 -33.81
CA ILE A 55 -4.81 -18.33 -34.14
C ILE A 55 -5.09 -18.08 -35.64
N PRO A 56 -6.32 -17.64 -36.01
CA PRO A 56 -6.76 -17.54 -37.41
C PRO A 56 -5.88 -16.68 -38.32
N GLN A 57 -5.22 -15.65 -37.79
CA GLN A 57 -4.31 -14.78 -38.55
C GLN A 57 -3.10 -15.54 -39.15
N TYR A 58 -2.78 -16.73 -38.63
CA TYR A 58 -1.66 -17.53 -39.11
C TYR A 58 -2.04 -18.59 -40.15
N TRP A 59 -3.34 -18.81 -40.41
CA TRP A 59 -3.80 -19.90 -41.28
C TRP A 59 -3.40 -19.75 -42.75
N ASN A 60 -3.17 -18.52 -43.21
CA ASN A 60 -2.87 -18.21 -44.61
C ASN A 60 -1.40 -17.81 -44.84
N LEU A 61 -0.54 -17.86 -43.82
CA LEU A 61 0.87 -17.49 -43.96
C LEU A 61 1.71 -18.68 -44.47
N PRO A 62 2.66 -18.45 -45.39
CA PRO A 62 3.62 -19.48 -45.76
C PRO A 62 4.48 -19.85 -44.55
N VAL A 63 4.86 -21.13 -44.42
CA VAL A 63 5.60 -21.66 -43.25
C VAL A 63 6.88 -20.88 -42.95
N SER A 64 7.59 -20.45 -44.00
CA SER A 64 8.82 -19.66 -43.87
C SER A 64 8.61 -18.27 -43.25
N GLU A 65 7.43 -17.69 -43.45
CA GLU A 65 7.03 -16.40 -42.87
C GLU A 65 6.42 -16.58 -41.49
N LEU A 66 5.63 -17.64 -41.29
CA LEU A 66 5.09 -18.04 -40.00
C LEU A 66 6.20 -18.21 -38.95
N LEU A 67 7.25 -18.96 -39.26
CA LEU A 67 8.39 -19.21 -38.36
C LEU A 67 9.25 -17.97 -38.07
N ARG A 68 9.02 -16.85 -38.78
CA ARG A 68 9.65 -15.55 -38.45
C ARG A 68 8.83 -14.76 -37.43
N HIS A 69 7.54 -15.04 -37.31
CA HIS A 69 6.62 -14.31 -36.43
C HIS A 69 6.34 -15.05 -35.11
N ILE A 70 6.75 -16.31 -34.98
CA ILE A 70 6.54 -17.13 -33.79
C ILE A 70 7.89 -17.42 -33.14
N SER A 71 7.98 -17.15 -31.84
CA SER A 71 9.08 -17.51 -30.97
C SER A 71 8.77 -18.76 -30.16
N SER A 72 9.78 -19.37 -29.56
CA SER A 72 9.58 -20.47 -28.60
C SER A 72 8.79 -20.01 -27.38
N TYR A 73 8.87 -18.72 -27.06
CA TYR A 73 8.11 -18.13 -25.96
C TYR A 73 6.61 -18.06 -26.24
N ASP A 74 6.21 -17.85 -27.50
CA ASP A 74 4.78 -17.86 -27.86
C ASP A 74 4.15 -19.23 -27.61
N LEU A 75 4.87 -20.31 -27.93
CA LEU A 75 4.44 -21.69 -27.62
C LEU A 75 4.45 -21.95 -26.10
N PHE A 76 5.44 -21.42 -25.39
CA PHE A 76 5.51 -21.53 -23.94
C PHE A 76 4.31 -20.84 -23.26
N ILE A 77 3.95 -19.63 -23.68
CA ILE A 77 2.76 -18.92 -23.19
C ILE A 77 1.48 -19.67 -23.57
N PHE A 78 1.41 -20.23 -24.78
CA PHE A 78 0.24 -21.01 -25.20
C PHE A 78 0.01 -22.27 -24.35
N THR A 79 1.09 -22.84 -23.84
CA THR A 79 1.07 -24.03 -22.99
C THR A 79 0.82 -23.70 -21.52
N HIS A 80 1.45 -22.64 -21.00
CA HIS A 80 1.51 -22.33 -19.56
C HIS A 80 0.79 -21.04 -19.14
N GLY A 81 0.22 -20.31 -20.09
CA GLY A 81 -0.66 -19.19 -19.82
C GLY A 81 -2.07 -19.67 -19.48
N PHE A 82 -2.79 -18.89 -18.69
CA PHE A 82 -4.14 -19.27 -18.27
C PHE A 82 -5.11 -19.14 -19.44
N LYS A 83 -5.72 -20.25 -19.85
CA LYS A 83 -6.74 -20.29 -20.92
C LYS A 83 -8.12 -20.46 -20.29
N PRO A 84 -9.03 -19.47 -20.42
CA PRO A 84 -10.40 -19.60 -19.91
C PRO A 84 -11.15 -20.84 -20.41
N ALA A 85 -10.92 -21.25 -21.66
CA ALA A 85 -11.55 -22.45 -22.25
C ALA A 85 -11.00 -23.78 -21.73
N ASP A 86 -9.82 -23.77 -21.10
CA ASP A 86 -9.14 -24.95 -20.55
C ASP A 86 -8.45 -24.58 -19.22
N PRO A 87 -9.24 -24.36 -18.15
CA PRO A 87 -8.73 -23.80 -16.90
C PRO A 87 -7.87 -24.83 -16.16
N SER A 88 -6.63 -24.44 -15.89
CA SER A 88 -5.65 -25.23 -15.13
C SER A 88 -5.24 -24.47 -13.86
N VAL A 89 -5.17 -25.19 -12.73
CA VAL A 89 -4.72 -24.60 -11.46
C VAL A 89 -3.25 -24.19 -11.56
N MET A 90 -2.41 -24.97 -12.24
CA MET A 90 -1.00 -24.63 -12.41
C MET A 90 -0.85 -23.33 -13.22
N ASP A 91 -1.64 -23.17 -14.28
CA ASP A 91 -1.58 -21.98 -15.14
C ASP A 91 -2.21 -20.77 -14.45
N LEU A 92 -3.17 -20.97 -13.54
CA LEU A 92 -3.75 -19.91 -12.70
C LEU A 92 -2.67 -19.21 -11.86
N PHE A 93 -1.69 -19.96 -11.35
CA PHE A 93 -0.55 -19.40 -10.60
C PHE A 93 0.62 -19.03 -11.51
N GLY A 94 1.00 -19.92 -12.43
CA GLY A 94 2.18 -19.74 -13.29
C GLY A 94 2.06 -18.51 -14.19
N SER A 95 0.88 -18.28 -14.76
CA SER A 95 0.62 -17.14 -15.65
C SER A 95 0.85 -15.78 -14.98
N MET A 96 0.70 -15.68 -13.65
CA MET A 96 0.93 -14.43 -12.90
C MET A 96 2.38 -13.95 -12.96
N PHE A 97 3.34 -14.82 -13.32
CA PHE A 97 4.76 -14.49 -13.38
C PHE A 97 5.30 -14.35 -14.80
N LEU A 98 4.50 -14.69 -15.81
CA LEU A 98 4.86 -14.56 -17.23
C LEU A 98 4.52 -13.17 -17.74
N HIS A 99 5.36 -12.61 -18.61
CA HIS A 99 5.20 -11.25 -19.14
C HIS A 99 5.33 -11.22 -20.65
N ALA A 100 4.49 -10.43 -21.32
CA ALA A 100 4.45 -10.34 -22.79
C ALA A 100 5.66 -9.60 -23.40
N GLY A 101 6.48 -8.94 -22.58
CA GLY A 101 7.63 -8.18 -23.04
C GLY A 101 8.19 -7.26 -21.97
N PHE A 102 9.26 -6.54 -22.30
CA PHE A 102 9.99 -5.69 -21.36
C PHE A 102 9.11 -4.60 -20.74
N PHE A 103 8.33 -3.87 -21.55
CA PHE A 103 7.47 -2.81 -21.04
C PHE A 103 6.31 -3.33 -20.17
N HIS A 104 5.81 -4.54 -20.46
CA HIS A 104 4.79 -5.17 -19.62
C HIS A 104 5.39 -5.52 -18.24
N LEU A 105 6.59 -6.10 -18.19
CA LEU A 105 7.31 -6.33 -16.93
C LEU A 105 7.60 -5.01 -16.20
N ALA A 106 8.22 -4.04 -16.89
CA ALA A 106 8.64 -2.78 -16.29
C ALA A 106 7.45 -2.01 -15.69
N GLY A 107 6.31 -1.98 -16.39
CA GLY A 107 5.08 -1.40 -15.87
C GLY A 107 4.60 -2.11 -14.61
N ASN A 108 4.50 -3.44 -14.63
CA ASN A 108 4.07 -4.21 -13.46
C ASN A 108 5.00 -3.99 -12.25
N MET A 109 6.31 -4.02 -12.46
CA MET A 109 7.28 -3.83 -11.37
C MET A 109 7.24 -2.41 -10.83
N LEU A 110 7.01 -1.40 -11.69
CA LEU A 110 6.84 -0.01 -11.26
C LEU A 110 5.63 0.16 -10.34
N PHE A 111 4.48 -0.44 -10.68
CA PHE A 111 3.30 -0.36 -9.82
C PHE A 111 3.49 -1.13 -8.49
N LEU A 112 4.13 -2.31 -8.51
CA LEU A 112 4.49 -2.98 -7.24
C LEU A 112 5.47 -2.17 -6.40
N TRP A 113 6.44 -1.52 -7.04
CA TRP A 113 7.41 -0.67 -6.36
C TRP A 113 6.75 0.52 -5.66
N ILE A 114 5.79 1.17 -6.33
CA ILE A 114 5.11 2.37 -5.80
C ILE A 114 4.08 2.03 -4.72
N TYR A 115 3.32 0.94 -4.88
CA TYR A 115 2.14 0.71 -4.05
C TYR A 115 2.27 -0.51 -3.12
N GLY A 116 3.12 -1.48 -3.46
CA GLY A 116 3.22 -2.75 -2.76
C GLY A 116 3.82 -2.64 -1.36
N ASP A 117 4.75 -1.71 -1.15
CA ASP A 117 5.44 -1.49 0.13
C ASP A 117 4.49 -1.04 1.25
N ASN A 118 3.59 -0.11 0.96
CA ASN A 118 2.56 0.40 1.86
C ASN A 118 1.60 -0.72 2.28
N VAL A 119 1.15 -1.52 1.31
CA VAL A 119 0.22 -2.62 1.54
C VAL A 119 0.90 -3.74 2.34
N GLU A 120 2.15 -4.09 2.02
CA GLU A 120 2.93 -5.06 2.80
C GLU A 120 3.14 -4.58 4.24
N HIS A 121 3.49 -3.30 4.43
CA HIS A 121 3.70 -2.75 5.76
C HIS A 121 2.45 -2.85 6.64
N ARG A 122 1.26 -2.62 6.05
CA ARG A 122 -0.02 -2.74 6.77
C ARG A 122 -0.41 -4.19 7.06
N LEU A 123 -0.21 -5.10 6.13
CA LEU A 123 -0.61 -6.50 6.26
C LEU A 123 0.39 -7.37 7.03
N GLY A 124 1.67 -7.01 6.98
CA GLY A 124 2.80 -7.89 7.26
C GLY A 124 3.11 -8.82 6.07
N SER A 125 4.38 -9.19 5.95
CA SER A 125 4.95 -9.91 4.79
C SER A 125 4.18 -11.17 4.38
N LEU A 126 3.86 -12.06 5.32
CA LEU A 126 3.19 -13.33 4.99
C LEU A 126 1.76 -13.13 4.50
N ASN A 127 1.00 -12.23 5.15
CA ASN A 127 -0.37 -11.93 4.72
C ASN A 127 -0.39 -11.21 3.38
N TYR A 128 0.60 -10.34 3.13
CA TYR A 128 0.76 -9.67 1.85
C TYR A 128 0.95 -10.67 0.71
N LEU A 129 1.79 -11.71 0.88
CA LEU A 129 1.96 -12.77 -0.10
C LEU A 129 0.63 -13.48 -0.42
N PHE A 130 -0.11 -13.88 0.61
CA PHE A 130 -1.39 -14.57 0.42
C PHE A 130 -2.44 -13.68 -0.24
N VAL A 131 -2.53 -12.41 0.17
CA VAL A 131 -3.46 -11.44 -0.44
C VAL A 131 -3.10 -11.20 -1.90
N TYR A 132 -1.81 -11.02 -2.22
CA TYR A 132 -1.35 -10.85 -3.60
C TYR A 132 -1.80 -12.03 -4.48
N LEU A 133 -1.51 -13.26 -4.06
CA LEU A 133 -1.89 -14.47 -4.79
C LEU A 133 -3.42 -14.60 -4.90
N ALA A 134 -4.15 -14.39 -3.80
CA ALA A 134 -5.61 -14.49 -3.79
C ALA A 134 -6.28 -13.46 -4.72
N THR A 135 -5.80 -12.22 -4.74
CA THR A 135 -6.31 -11.20 -5.67
C THR A 135 -5.95 -11.50 -7.11
N GLY A 136 -4.79 -12.11 -7.38
CA GLY A 136 -4.43 -12.58 -8.72
C GLY A 136 -5.35 -13.69 -9.21
N MET A 137 -5.65 -14.68 -8.36
CA MET A 137 -6.62 -15.72 -8.68
C MET A 137 -8.01 -15.13 -8.93
N ALA A 138 -8.47 -14.23 -8.05
CA ALA A 138 -9.77 -13.57 -8.20
C ALA A 138 -9.84 -12.74 -9.50
N ALA A 139 -8.77 -12.03 -9.87
CA ALA A 139 -8.65 -11.32 -11.13
C ALA A 139 -8.81 -12.24 -12.34
N THR A 140 -8.06 -13.34 -12.37
CA THR A 140 -8.09 -14.33 -13.45
C THR A 140 -9.47 -14.99 -13.57
N LEU A 141 -10.07 -15.37 -12.45
CA LEU A 141 -11.41 -15.96 -12.42
C LEU A 141 -12.47 -14.95 -12.87
N PHE A 142 -12.37 -13.69 -12.44
CA PHE A 142 -13.29 -12.65 -12.90
C PHE A 142 -13.19 -12.44 -14.41
N PHE A 143 -11.98 -12.38 -14.98
CA PHE A 143 -11.80 -12.31 -16.43
C PHE A 143 -12.41 -13.51 -17.16
N MET A 144 -12.22 -14.72 -16.62
CA MET A 144 -12.76 -15.96 -17.17
C MET A 144 -14.29 -15.91 -17.32
N LEU A 145 -15.02 -15.27 -16.39
CA LEU A 145 -16.49 -15.14 -16.47
C LEU A 145 -16.97 -14.47 -17.77
N PHE A 146 -16.16 -13.58 -18.36
CA PHE A 146 -16.51 -12.85 -19.59
C PHE A 146 -15.87 -13.45 -20.84
N GLN A 147 -14.95 -14.40 -20.69
CA GLN A 147 -14.13 -14.95 -21.78
C GLN A 147 -14.11 -16.49 -21.76
N LEU A 148 -15.15 -17.15 -21.26
CA LEU A 148 -15.22 -18.61 -21.02
C LEU A 148 -14.80 -19.50 -22.21
N ARG A 149 -14.93 -19.02 -23.44
CA ARG A 149 -14.60 -19.77 -24.67
C ARG A 149 -13.24 -19.38 -25.27
N SER A 150 -12.52 -18.45 -24.65
CA SER A 150 -11.24 -17.97 -25.16
C SER A 150 -10.17 -19.03 -24.97
N THR A 151 -9.54 -19.42 -26.08
CA THR A 151 -8.32 -20.24 -26.12
C THR A 151 -7.07 -19.37 -26.09
N THR A 152 -7.21 -18.05 -26.17
CA THR A 152 -6.08 -17.12 -26.06
C THR A 152 -5.58 -17.08 -24.62
N PRO A 153 -4.31 -17.45 -24.37
CA PRO A 153 -3.73 -17.46 -23.04
C PRO A 153 -3.62 -16.03 -22.48
N MET A 154 -3.91 -15.90 -21.19
CA MET A 154 -3.68 -14.69 -20.41
C MET A 154 -2.46 -14.90 -19.50
N ILE A 155 -1.62 -13.86 -19.42
CA ILE A 155 -0.42 -13.81 -18.59
C ILE A 155 -0.24 -12.43 -17.96
N GLY A 156 0.51 -12.35 -16.87
CA GLY A 156 0.93 -11.10 -16.25
C GLY A 156 0.56 -11.02 -14.78
N ALA A 157 1.43 -10.34 -14.03
CA ALA A 157 1.21 -10.00 -12.62
C ALA A 157 0.09 -8.95 -12.41
N SER A 158 -0.31 -8.26 -13.48
CA SER A 158 -1.12 -7.04 -13.43
C SER A 158 -2.49 -7.20 -12.75
N GLY A 159 -3.11 -8.38 -12.81
CA GLY A 159 -4.34 -8.69 -12.08
C GLY A 159 -4.15 -8.68 -10.56
N ALA A 160 -3.09 -9.33 -10.05
CA ALA A 160 -2.74 -9.30 -8.62
C ALA A 160 -2.30 -7.91 -8.17
N ILE A 161 -1.55 -7.21 -9.02
CA ILE A 161 -1.15 -5.83 -8.77
C ILE A 161 -2.38 -4.94 -8.66
N SER A 162 -3.35 -5.08 -9.55
CA SER A 162 -4.63 -4.36 -9.46
C SER A 162 -5.36 -4.67 -8.15
N GLY A 163 -5.27 -5.91 -7.66
CA GLY A 163 -5.58 -6.27 -6.28
C GLY A 163 -4.94 -5.36 -5.25
N VAL A 164 -3.60 -5.32 -5.23
CA VAL A 164 -2.79 -4.44 -4.37
C VAL A 164 -3.26 -2.98 -4.49
N LEU A 165 -3.55 -2.48 -5.69
CA LEU A 165 -4.06 -1.12 -5.90
C LEU A 165 -5.45 -0.90 -5.29
N GLY A 166 -6.33 -1.91 -5.33
CA GLY A 166 -7.63 -1.89 -4.66
C GLY A 166 -7.49 -1.78 -3.14
N LEU A 167 -6.58 -2.55 -2.53
CA LEU A 167 -6.25 -2.39 -1.11
C LEU A 167 -5.70 -0.99 -0.83
N TYR A 168 -4.79 -0.52 -1.68
CA TYR A 168 -4.14 0.77 -1.51
C TYR A 168 -5.16 1.92 -1.58
N PHE A 169 -6.08 1.88 -2.54
CA PHE A 169 -7.13 2.88 -2.75
C PHE A 169 -7.99 3.11 -1.50
N LEU A 170 -8.32 2.03 -0.79
CA LEU A 170 -9.13 2.11 0.43
C LEU A 170 -8.30 2.59 1.63
N TRP A 171 -7.12 1.99 1.85
CA TRP A 171 -6.33 2.18 3.06
C TRP A 171 -5.45 3.42 3.08
N PHE A 172 -5.02 3.93 1.92
CA PHE A 172 -4.11 5.08 1.82
C PHE A 172 -4.74 6.24 1.04
N PRO A 173 -5.93 6.72 1.46
CA PRO A 173 -6.69 7.71 0.69
C PRO A 173 -6.06 9.09 0.64
N ARG A 174 -5.17 9.38 1.60
CA ARG A 174 -4.47 10.66 1.76
C ARG A 174 -3.05 10.64 1.19
N ASN A 175 -2.53 9.47 0.78
CA ASN A 175 -1.22 9.40 0.15
C ASN A 175 -1.26 10.16 -1.19
N LYS A 176 -0.14 10.78 -1.53
CA LYS A 176 0.04 11.49 -2.80
C LYS A 176 0.98 10.68 -3.69
N VAL A 177 0.59 10.53 -4.95
CA VAL A 177 1.40 9.90 -5.99
C VAL A 177 2.12 11.02 -6.73
N ARG A 178 3.43 10.85 -6.91
CA ARG A 178 4.26 11.66 -7.80
C ARG A 178 4.02 11.16 -9.21
N VAL A 179 3.38 12.00 -10.02
CA VAL A 179 3.07 11.69 -11.42
C VAL A 179 3.96 12.57 -12.28
N PHE A 180 4.84 11.93 -13.04
CA PHE A 180 5.57 12.60 -14.11
C PHE A 180 4.59 12.88 -15.26
N ALA A 181 4.35 14.17 -15.49
CA ALA A 181 3.45 14.65 -16.53
C ALA A 181 4.27 15.22 -17.68
N LEU A 182 4.28 14.50 -18.80
CA LEU A 182 4.95 14.86 -20.04
C LEU A 182 3.89 15.22 -21.09
N LEU A 183 3.64 16.51 -21.27
CA LEU A 183 2.88 17.08 -22.37
C LEU A 183 3.87 17.86 -23.25
N PHE A 184 4.66 17.12 -24.03
CA PHE A 184 5.68 17.72 -24.88
C PHE A 184 5.07 18.65 -25.94
N PRO A 185 5.69 19.81 -26.25
CA PRO A 185 6.87 20.42 -25.63
C PRO A 185 6.56 21.35 -24.43
N PHE A 186 5.30 21.47 -24.02
CA PHE A 186 4.82 22.56 -23.17
C PHE A 186 4.90 22.30 -21.67
N PHE A 187 4.88 21.04 -21.23
CA PHE A 187 4.85 20.68 -19.81
C PHE A 187 5.67 19.42 -19.54
N MET A 188 6.67 19.54 -18.67
CA MET A 188 7.53 18.46 -18.18
C MET A 188 7.79 18.69 -16.70
N ASP A 189 6.91 18.17 -15.85
CA ASP A 189 7.03 18.35 -14.41
C ASP A 189 6.50 17.14 -13.63
N ILE A 190 6.85 17.06 -12.35
CA ILE A 190 6.35 16.07 -11.40
C ILE A 190 5.24 16.72 -10.57
N ILE A 191 4.01 16.28 -10.78
CA ILE A 191 2.85 16.75 -10.02
C ILE A 191 2.49 15.75 -8.92
N LEU A 192 2.11 16.27 -7.75
CA LEU A 192 1.65 15.47 -6.62
C LEU A 192 0.13 15.41 -6.63
N LEU A 193 -0.42 14.25 -6.94
CA LEU A 193 -1.86 14.02 -7.00
C LEU A 193 -2.29 13.05 -5.90
N PRO A 194 -3.46 13.25 -5.25
CA PRO A 194 -3.99 12.27 -4.30
C PRO A 194 -4.14 10.90 -4.97
N ALA A 195 -3.70 9.84 -4.29
CA ALA A 195 -3.62 8.50 -4.86
C ALA A 195 -4.97 8.00 -5.40
N ARG A 196 -6.07 8.32 -4.72
CA ARG A 196 -7.43 7.96 -5.18
C ARG A 196 -7.76 8.52 -6.57
N TRP A 197 -7.34 9.74 -6.89
CA TRP A 197 -7.58 10.33 -8.20
C TRP A 197 -6.77 9.63 -9.28
N VAL A 198 -5.49 9.35 -9.00
CA VAL A 198 -4.61 8.65 -9.94
C VAL A 198 -5.14 7.24 -10.19
N LEU A 199 -5.35 6.46 -9.14
CA LEU A 199 -5.83 5.08 -9.25
C LEU A 199 -7.24 5.00 -9.88
N GLY A 200 -8.13 5.92 -9.51
CA GLY A 200 -9.46 6.02 -10.11
C GLY A 200 -9.41 6.35 -11.60
N PHE A 201 -8.52 7.26 -12.01
CA PHE A 201 -8.27 7.57 -13.41
C PHE A 201 -7.80 6.33 -14.19
N PHE A 202 -6.77 5.62 -13.70
CA PHE A 202 -6.26 4.41 -14.36
C PHE A 202 -7.31 3.28 -14.40
N LEU A 203 -8.11 3.11 -13.35
CA LEU A 203 -9.19 2.12 -13.34
C LEU A 203 -10.28 2.45 -14.37
N ILE A 204 -10.67 3.71 -14.47
CA ILE A 204 -11.76 4.11 -15.38
C ILE A 204 -11.26 4.16 -16.82
N ILE A 205 -10.20 4.93 -17.08
CA ILE A 205 -9.74 5.24 -18.44
C ILE A 205 -9.03 4.06 -19.09
N ASP A 206 -8.12 3.41 -18.37
CA ASP A 206 -7.28 2.35 -18.96
C ASP A 206 -7.90 0.96 -18.84
N ASN A 207 -8.99 0.80 -18.08
CA ASN A 207 -9.59 -0.51 -17.84
C ASN A 207 -11.09 -0.53 -18.10
N LEU A 208 -11.88 0.26 -17.38
CA LEU A 208 -13.33 0.20 -17.50
C LEU A 208 -13.83 0.65 -18.88
N LEU A 209 -13.33 1.77 -19.42
CA LEU A 209 -13.74 2.24 -20.73
C LEU A 209 -13.37 1.24 -21.84
N PRO A 210 -12.11 0.73 -21.95
CA PRO A 210 -11.80 -0.33 -22.90
C PRO A 210 -12.63 -1.59 -22.70
N PHE A 211 -12.88 -2.00 -21.45
CA PHE A 211 -13.70 -3.17 -21.17
C PHE A 211 -15.14 -3.04 -21.68
N LEU A 212 -15.74 -1.84 -21.59
CA LEU A 212 -17.11 -1.59 -22.01
C LEU A 212 -17.24 -1.30 -23.52
N PHE A 213 -16.26 -0.61 -24.10
CA PHE A 213 -16.39 -0.01 -25.43
C PHE A 213 -15.46 -0.60 -26.49
N ALA A 214 -14.42 -1.36 -26.12
CA ALA A 214 -13.60 -2.05 -27.11
C ALA A 214 -14.34 -3.29 -27.63
N SER A 215 -15.17 -3.09 -28.65
CA SER A 215 -15.83 -4.15 -29.39
C SER A 215 -14.83 -4.86 -30.31
N GLY A 216 -14.18 -5.90 -29.79
CA GLY A 216 -13.39 -6.84 -30.57
C GLY A 216 -11.90 -6.83 -30.26
N GLY A 217 -11.48 -7.62 -29.28
CA GLY A 217 -10.18 -8.33 -29.18
C GLY A 217 -8.85 -7.57 -29.32
N GLY A 218 -8.84 -6.26 -29.58
CA GLY A 218 -7.70 -5.58 -30.18
C GLY A 218 -6.71 -4.92 -29.22
N SER A 219 -6.98 -4.85 -27.91
CA SER A 219 -6.05 -4.17 -26.99
C SER A 219 -4.88 -5.05 -26.56
N GLY A 220 -4.99 -6.37 -26.66
CA GLY A 220 -4.00 -7.31 -26.10
C GLY A 220 -3.88 -7.25 -24.57
N VAL A 221 -4.78 -6.51 -23.90
CA VAL A 221 -4.79 -6.31 -22.45
C VAL A 221 -6.05 -6.91 -21.83
N ALA A 222 -5.87 -7.72 -20.79
CA ALA A 222 -6.96 -8.34 -20.05
C ALA A 222 -7.63 -7.36 -19.06
N HIS A 223 -8.29 -6.31 -19.56
CA HIS A 223 -8.90 -5.25 -18.73
C HIS A 223 -9.86 -5.79 -17.66
N GLY A 224 -10.59 -6.86 -17.96
CA GLY A 224 -11.46 -7.54 -16.99
C GLY A 224 -10.70 -8.08 -15.78
N ALA A 225 -9.47 -8.59 -15.97
CA ALA A 225 -8.65 -9.07 -14.87
C ALA A 225 -8.24 -7.92 -13.94
N HIS A 226 -7.88 -6.76 -14.48
CA HIS A 226 -7.54 -5.59 -13.67
C HIS A 226 -8.73 -5.11 -12.84
N ILE A 227 -9.93 -5.05 -13.43
CA ILE A 227 -11.17 -4.70 -12.72
C ILE A 227 -11.46 -5.71 -11.61
N GLY A 228 -11.43 -7.01 -11.93
CA GLY A 228 -11.68 -8.08 -10.97
C GLY A 228 -10.69 -8.09 -9.81
N GLY A 229 -9.39 -7.90 -10.10
CA GLY A 229 -8.34 -7.76 -9.10
C GLY A 229 -8.61 -6.57 -8.18
N PHE A 230 -8.85 -5.39 -8.74
CA PHE A 230 -9.12 -4.17 -7.96
C PHE A 230 -10.32 -4.32 -7.04
N LEU A 231 -11.43 -4.89 -7.54
CA LEU A 231 -12.61 -5.17 -6.73
C LEU A 231 -12.34 -6.19 -5.62
N ALA A 232 -11.58 -7.25 -5.90
CA ALA A 232 -11.18 -8.22 -4.89
C ALA A 232 -10.32 -7.58 -3.79
N GLY A 233 -9.35 -6.73 -4.17
CA GLY A 233 -8.54 -5.95 -3.24
C GLY A 233 -9.37 -5.03 -2.36
N LEU A 234 -10.29 -4.25 -2.95
CA LEU A 234 -11.24 -3.41 -2.20
C LEU A 234 -12.07 -4.23 -1.20
N GLY A 235 -12.61 -5.36 -1.66
CA GLY A 235 -13.41 -6.26 -0.83
C GLY A 235 -12.61 -6.79 0.36
N ILE A 236 -11.40 -7.30 0.13
CA ILE A 236 -10.51 -7.79 1.19
C ILE A 236 -10.18 -6.66 2.17
N ALA A 237 -9.80 -5.49 1.68
CA ALA A 237 -9.47 -4.35 2.53
C ALA A 237 -10.65 -3.93 3.41
N TYR A 238 -11.85 -3.87 2.84
CA TYR A 238 -13.09 -3.58 3.55
C TYR A 238 -13.40 -4.63 4.62
N THR A 239 -13.31 -5.92 4.27
CA THR A 239 -13.57 -7.02 5.22
C THR A 239 -12.58 -7.01 6.39
N LEU A 240 -11.29 -6.77 6.13
CA LEU A 240 -10.26 -6.72 7.17
C LEU A 240 -10.45 -5.53 8.12
N ASP A 241 -10.87 -4.38 7.62
CA ASP A 241 -11.19 -3.22 8.47
C ASP A 241 -12.46 -3.46 9.30
N ARG A 242 -13.45 -4.20 8.77
CA ARG A 242 -14.68 -4.55 9.49
C ARG A 242 -14.48 -5.62 10.56
N PHE A 243 -13.53 -6.54 10.35
CA PHE A 243 -13.25 -7.70 11.20
C PHE A 243 -11.76 -7.79 11.58
N PRO A 244 -11.25 -6.88 12.43
CA PRO A 244 -9.82 -6.77 12.74
C PRO A 244 -9.23 -8.01 13.45
N ASP A 245 -10.06 -8.87 14.02
CA ASP A 245 -9.63 -10.10 14.70
C ASP A 245 -9.08 -11.18 13.75
N ILE A 246 -9.40 -11.09 12.45
CA ILE A 246 -8.91 -12.02 11.40
C ILE A 246 -7.37 -11.99 11.35
N LEU A 247 -6.75 -10.81 11.38
CA LEU A 247 -5.29 -10.67 11.35
C LEU A 247 -4.64 -10.86 12.74
N ARG A 248 -5.37 -10.56 13.83
CA ARG A 248 -4.86 -10.71 15.21
C ARG A 248 -4.66 -12.16 15.64
N ARG A 249 -5.45 -13.11 15.11
CA ARG A 249 -5.27 -14.55 15.40
C ARG A 249 -3.92 -15.10 14.94
N SER A 250 -3.34 -14.55 13.86
CA SER A 250 -2.03 -14.96 13.36
C SER A 250 -0.88 -14.48 14.27
N LYS A 251 -0.91 -13.21 14.70
CA LYS A 251 0.11 -12.64 15.61
C LYS A 251 0.13 -13.27 17.00
N ARG A 252 -1.00 -13.78 17.51
CA ARG A 252 -1.11 -14.36 18.86
C ARG A 252 -0.48 -15.75 18.98
N ARG A 253 -0.20 -16.43 17.86
CA ARG A 253 0.40 -17.78 17.83
C ARG A 253 1.93 -17.80 17.93
N SER A 254 2.64 -16.70 17.64
CA SER A 254 4.12 -16.69 17.63
C SER A 254 4.77 -16.10 18.89
N GLY A 255 4.01 -15.80 19.95
CA GLY A 255 4.58 -15.07 21.09
C GLY A 255 3.79 -15.19 22.39
N ARG A 256 3.49 -16.41 22.85
CA ARG A 256 2.94 -16.59 24.20
C ARG A 256 3.81 -17.57 25.00
N ALA A 257 4.75 -17.01 25.75
CA ALA A 257 5.17 -17.62 27.01
C ALA A 257 3.96 -17.61 27.98
N PRO A 258 3.77 -18.62 28.83
CA PRO A 258 2.67 -18.63 29.78
C PRO A 258 2.84 -17.47 30.77
N ALA A 259 1.83 -16.63 30.88
CA ALA A 259 1.78 -15.65 31.95
C ALA A 259 1.51 -16.41 33.25
N ALA A 260 2.46 -16.37 34.18
CA ALA A 260 2.28 -16.86 35.53
C ALA A 260 1.21 -16.01 36.23
N GLU A 261 0.13 -16.65 36.66
CA GLU A 261 -0.82 -16.08 37.62
C GLU A 261 -0.10 -15.86 38.96
N ARG A 262 -0.24 -14.66 39.53
CA ARG A 262 0.01 -14.42 40.95
C ARG A 262 -1.30 -13.99 41.62
N PRO A 263 -1.47 -14.29 42.92
CA PRO A 263 -2.75 -14.18 43.60
C PRO A 263 -3.05 -12.74 43.98
N ASP A 264 -4.35 -12.45 43.99
CA ASP A 264 -5.00 -11.25 44.50
C ASP A 264 -4.81 -11.09 46.03
N PRO A 265 -4.26 -9.97 46.53
CA PRO A 265 -4.44 -9.56 47.91
C PRO A 265 -5.44 -8.40 47.95
N GLY A 266 -6.61 -8.66 48.55
CA GLY A 266 -7.71 -7.72 48.60
C GLY A 266 -7.48 -6.46 49.43
N GLY A 267 -8.45 -5.54 49.30
CA GLY A 267 -8.99 -4.80 50.43
C GLY A 267 -8.42 -3.42 50.73
N GLU A 268 -8.28 -2.54 49.74
CA GLU A 268 -8.45 -1.08 49.89
C GLU A 268 -9.16 -0.60 48.60
N GLU A 269 -10.04 0.41 48.67
CA GLU A 269 -10.65 1.02 47.46
C GLU A 269 -9.54 1.63 46.60
N GLU A 270 -8.94 0.81 45.73
CA GLU A 270 -7.85 1.19 44.87
C GLU A 270 -8.43 2.14 43.81
N LEU A 271 -8.18 3.45 43.99
CA LEU A 271 -8.54 4.50 43.04
C LEU A 271 -8.28 4.03 41.62
N SER A 272 -9.22 4.30 40.73
CA SER A 272 -9.09 3.86 39.35
C SER A 272 -7.83 4.47 38.70
N PRO A 273 -7.25 3.85 37.66
CA PRO A 273 -6.04 4.38 37.02
C PRO A 273 -6.16 5.85 36.59
N GLU A 274 -7.34 6.26 36.11
CA GLU A 274 -7.65 7.65 35.76
C GLU A 274 -7.69 8.58 36.97
N GLU A 275 -8.30 8.18 38.09
CA GLU A 275 -8.33 8.97 39.33
C GLU A 275 -6.93 9.13 39.93
N ARG A 276 -6.09 8.10 39.85
CA ARG A 276 -4.69 8.15 40.31
C ARG A 276 -3.87 9.12 39.47
N ILE A 277 -4.06 9.12 38.15
CA ILE A 277 -3.39 10.06 37.25
C ILE A 277 -3.83 11.49 37.56
N HIS A 278 -5.13 11.72 37.69
CA HIS A 278 -5.69 13.03 38.00
C HIS A 278 -5.16 13.55 39.34
N THR A 279 -5.18 12.71 40.38
CA THR A 279 -4.66 13.04 41.72
C THR A 279 -3.17 13.36 41.69
N ALA A 280 -2.37 12.58 40.96
CA ALA A 280 -0.93 12.85 40.81
C ALA A 280 -0.66 14.20 40.14
N LEU A 281 -1.45 14.58 39.13
CA LEU A 281 -1.35 15.89 38.48
C LEU A 281 -1.73 17.03 39.43
N LEU A 282 -2.80 16.88 40.22
CA LEU A 282 -3.21 17.85 41.25
C LEU A 282 -2.12 18.05 42.33
N GLN A 283 -1.41 16.98 42.67
CA GLN A 283 -0.28 17.01 43.60
C GLN A 283 1.04 17.48 42.95
N ASN A 284 0.99 17.94 41.70
CA ASN A 284 2.13 18.41 40.92
C ASN A 284 3.17 17.30 40.60
N ASP A 285 2.82 16.02 40.81
CA ASP A 285 3.62 14.85 40.46
C ASP A 285 3.39 14.41 39.01
N ARG A 286 3.88 15.25 38.08
CA ARG A 286 3.79 14.98 36.63
C ARG A 286 4.55 13.73 36.20
N LYS A 287 5.64 13.40 36.91
CA LYS A 287 6.45 12.21 36.62
C LYS A 287 5.70 10.93 36.99
N GLY A 288 5.06 10.91 38.16
CA GLY A 288 4.18 9.83 38.59
C GLY A 288 3.00 9.67 37.65
N ALA A 289 2.31 10.76 37.32
CA ALA A 289 1.20 10.76 36.37
C ALA A 289 1.60 10.19 34.99
N ALA A 290 2.73 10.61 34.43
CA ALA A 290 3.23 10.10 33.16
C ALA A 290 3.60 8.61 33.24
N SER A 291 4.19 8.16 34.35
CA SER A 291 4.54 6.75 34.56
C SER A 291 3.30 5.87 34.65
N LEU A 292 2.27 6.34 35.37
CA LEU A 292 0.96 5.68 35.46
C LEU A 292 0.30 5.61 34.07
N TYR A 293 0.25 6.72 33.35
CA TYR A 293 -0.32 6.77 31.99
C TYR A 293 0.34 5.76 31.05
N LEU A 294 1.68 5.72 31.01
CA LEU A 294 2.43 4.81 30.14
C LEU A 294 2.30 3.33 30.55
N SER A 295 1.88 3.03 31.80
CA SER A 295 1.65 1.67 32.27
C SER A 295 0.32 1.08 31.79
N ILE A 296 -0.64 1.92 31.37
CA ILE A 296 -1.97 1.49 30.93
C ILE A 296 -1.86 0.80 29.56
N ARG A 297 -2.19 -0.50 29.54
CA ARG A 297 -2.17 -1.34 28.32
C ARG A 297 -3.50 -1.37 27.57
N ASN A 298 -4.60 -1.01 28.24
CA ASN A 298 -5.94 -1.06 27.66
C ASN A 298 -6.32 0.28 27.03
N ARG A 299 -6.64 0.27 25.74
CA ARG A 299 -7.05 1.47 25.00
C ARG A 299 -8.40 2.03 25.46
N VAL A 300 -9.26 1.22 26.08
CA VAL A 300 -10.54 1.68 26.64
C VAL A 300 -10.29 2.55 27.88
N GLN A 301 -9.43 2.10 28.80
CA GLN A 301 -9.07 2.85 30.00
C GLN A 301 -8.39 4.19 29.67
N HIS A 302 -7.58 4.22 28.62
CA HIS A 302 -7.03 5.48 28.14
C HIS A 302 -8.11 6.50 27.81
N LYS A 303 -9.26 6.09 27.25
CA LYS A 303 -10.36 6.99 26.87
C LYS A 303 -11.08 7.61 28.05
N GLU A 304 -11.00 7.00 29.24
CA GLU A 304 -11.64 7.45 30.47
C GLU A 304 -10.84 8.56 31.17
N ILE A 305 -9.55 8.72 30.84
CA ILE A 305 -8.69 9.78 31.37
C ILE A 305 -9.10 11.14 30.79
N ASP A 306 -9.19 12.16 31.64
CA ASP A 306 -9.57 13.52 31.25
C ASP A 306 -8.68 14.07 30.11
N PRO A 307 -9.25 14.73 29.08
CA PRO A 307 -8.48 15.29 27.98
C PRO A 307 -7.37 16.27 28.43
N ALA A 308 -7.63 17.13 29.42
CA ALA A 308 -6.66 18.10 29.92
C ALA A 308 -5.45 17.40 30.57
N ASP A 309 -5.71 16.35 31.34
CA ASP A 309 -4.67 15.53 31.99
C ASP A 309 -3.75 14.88 30.96
N ARG A 310 -4.32 14.34 29.87
CA ARG A 310 -3.52 13.77 28.77
C ARG A 310 -2.63 14.80 28.10
N LEU A 311 -3.16 16.00 27.84
CA LEU A 311 -2.37 17.09 27.26
C LEU A 311 -1.27 17.55 28.21
N GLU A 312 -1.52 17.57 29.52
CA GLU A 312 -0.49 17.89 30.51
C GLU A 312 0.61 16.84 30.57
N ILE A 313 0.26 15.56 30.55
CA ILE A 313 1.22 14.45 30.46
C ILE A 313 2.05 14.54 29.17
N GLY A 314 1.40 14.76 28.02
CA GLY A 314 2.08 14.92 26.73
C GLY A 314 3.07 16.08 26.74
N ARG A 315 2.66 17.24 27.28
CA ARG A 315 3.53 18.43 27.45
C ARG A 315 4.69 18.18 28.40
N TYR A 316 4.46 17.46 29.50
CA TYR A 316 5.52 17.06 30.42
C TYR A 316 6.56 16.19 29.71
N LEU A 317 6.14 15.13 29.02
CA LEU A 317 7.05 14.23 28.29
C LEU A 317 7.84 14.97 27.19
N LEU A 318 7.21 15.94 26.52
CA LEU A 318 7.86 16.79 25.53
C LEU A 318 8.98 17.64 26.15
N ARG A 319 8.74 18.25 27.31
CA ARG A 319 9.73 19.06 28.04
C ARG A 319 10.90 18.24 28.57
N GLU A 320 10.66 17.01 29.00
CA GLU A 320 11.69 16.08 29.44
C GLU A 320 12.50 15.45 28.29
N GLY A 321 12.17 15.79 27.03
CA GLY A 321 12.87 15.26 25.85
C GLY A 321 12.48 13.83 25.47
N ASN A 322 11.45 13.25 26.09
CA ASN A 322 10.93 11.93 25.71
C ASN A 322 9.96 12.05 24.53
N TYR A 323 10.49 12.46 23.37
CA TYR A 323 9.72 12.73 22.17
C TYR A 323 8.89 11.54 21.66
N PRO A 324 9.38 10.28 21.68
CA PRO A 324 8.57 9.14 21.25
C PRO A 324 7.34 8.90 22.14
N ALA A 325 7.49 9.02 23.46
CA ALA A 325 6.37 8.87 24.39
C ALA A 325 5.39 10.03 24.23
N ALA A 326 5.88 11.28 24.18
CA ALA A 326 5.05 12.46 23.96
C ALA A 326 4.22 12.34 22.67
N LEU A 327 4.86 11.93 21.56
CA LEU A 327 4.19 11.70 20.28
C LEU A 327 3.10 10.63 20.37
N SER A 328 3.33 9.56 21.13
CA SER A 328 2.32 8.52 21.36
C SER A 328 1.08 9.09 22.05
N VAL A 329 1.27 9.89 23.11
CA VAL A 329 0.17 10.55 23.84
C VAL A 329 -0.63 11.46 22.91
N PHE A 330 0.03 12.35 22.16
CA PHE A 330 -0.65 13.30 21.28
C PHE A 330 -1.37 12.61 20.11
N ARG A 331 -0.79 11.56 19.51
CA ARG A 331 -1.48 10.80 18.45
C ARG A 331 -2.71 10.07 18.96
N GLN A 332 -2.63 9.52 20.17
CA GLN A 332 -3.78 8.88 20.79
C GLN A 332 -4.88 9.90 21.09
N TYR A 333 -4.50 11.08 21.59
CA TYR A 333 -5.41 12.21 21.78
C TYR A 333 -6.14 12.59 20.48
N ILE A 334 -5.39 12.88 19.40
CA ILE A 334 -5.95 13.29 18.10
C ILE A 334 -6.86 12.19 17.53
N SER A 335 -6.52 10.91 17.74
CA SER A 335 -7.34 9.78 17.31
C SER A 335 -8.65 9.67 18.10
N ASP A 336 -8.63 9.97 19.40
CA ASP A 336 -9.77 9.81 20.29
C ASP A 336 -10.69 11.04 20.26
N PHE A 337 -10.15 12.23 19.97
CA PHE A 337 -10.82 13.52 20.07
C PHE A 337 -10.73 14.34 18.77
N GLN A 338 -11.25 13.80 17.66
CA GLN A 338 -11.15 14.46 16.34
C GLN A 338 -11.80 15.86 16.25
N ASN A 339 -12.73 16.17 17.16
CA ASN A 339 -13.34 17.50 17.33
C ASN A 339 -13.36 17.92 18.82
N GLY A 340 -12.43 17.40 19.63
CA GLY A 340 -12.39 17.69 21.06
C GLY A 340 -11.76 19.05 21.39
N PRO A 341 -11.81 19.47 22.67
CA PRO A 341 -11.14 20.69 23.12
C PRO A 341 -9.63 20.61 22.84
N ASP A 342 -8.97 21.75 22.62
CA ASP A 342 -7.50 21.84 22.53
C ASP A 342 -6.82 20.89 21.52
N LEU A 343 -7.54 20.49 20.46
CA LEU A 343 -7.01 19.65 19.39
C LEU A 343 -5.79 20.31 18.71
N ASP A 344 -5.81 21.64 18.57
CA ASP A 344 -4.68 22.42 18.07
C ASP A 344 -3.43 22.23 18.94
N GLN A 345 -3.55 22.20 20.26
CA GLN A 345 -2.43 21.93 21.17
C GLN A 345 -1.89 20.51 21.01
N ALA A 346 -2.77 19.52 20.85
CA ALA A 346 -2.33 18.14 20.58
C ALA A 346 -1.56 18.03 19.26
N CYS A 347 -2.06 18.69 18.21
CA CYS A 347 -1.42 18.74 16.90
C CYS A 347 -0.06 19.44 16.98
N LEU A 348 0.00 20.59 17.66
CA LEU A 348 1.24 21.33 17.87
C LEU A 348 2.27 20.48 18.62
N GLY A 349 1.86 19.83 19.72
CA GLY A 349 2.72 18.93 20.51
C GLY A 349 3.25 17.74 19.70
N ALA A 350 2.40 17.11 18.88
CA ALA A 350 2.84 16.04 17.96
C ALA A 350 3.84 16.55 16.91
N GLY A 351 3.59 17.75 16.36
CA GLY A 351 4.49 18.41 15.41
C GLY A 351 5.87 18.68 16.02
N ILE A 352 5.92 19.24 17.23
CA ILE A 352 7.17 19.53 17.94
C ILE A 352 7.91 18.23 18.28
N ALA A 353 7.21 17.21 18.79
CA ALA A 353 7.82 15.92 19.11
C ALA A 353 8.48 15.29 17.88
N LEU A 354 7.83 15.36 16.71
CA LEU A 354 8.39 14.87 15.44
C LEU A 354 9.54 15.71 14.91
N TYR A 355 9.45 17.03 15.07
CA TYR A 355 10.50 17.95 14.66
C TYR A 355 11.79 17.70 15.46
N GLN A 356 11.66 17.47 16.77
CA GLN A 356 12.79 17.21 17.67
C GLN A 356 13.30 15.76 17.59
N ALA A 357 12.44 14.78 17.28
CA ALA A 357 12.82 13.38 17.10
C ALA A 357 13.52 13.13 15.75
N GLU A 358 14.83 13.33 15.70
CA GLU A 358 15.76 12.91 14.62
C GLU A 358 15.33 13.31 13.18
N GLY A 359 14.69 14.47 13.01
CA GLY A 359 14.51 15.08 11.69
C GLY A 359 13.36 14.54 10.84
N GLN A 360 12.23 14.13 11.47
CA GLN A 360 10.98 13.79 10.74
C GLN A 360 10.25 15.03 10.20
N MET A 361 10.97 15.91 9.51
CA MET A 361 10.51 17.24 9.07
C MET A 361 9.23 17.19 8.24
N THR A 362 9.08 16.19 7.35
CA THR A 362 7.88 16.05 6.52
C THR A 362 6.65 15.69 7.36
N ALA A 363 6.80 14.84 8.37
CA ALA A 363 5.70 14.44 9.24
C ALA A 363 5.33 15.58 10.21
N SER A 364 6.32 16.30 10.75
CA SER A 364 6.06 17.47 11.60
C SER A 364 5.34 18.57 10.82
N TYR A 365 5.71 18.80 9.55
CA TYR A 365 5.07 19.80 8.68
C TYR A 365 3.55 19.59 8.55
N GLN A 366 3.09 18.34 8.40
CA GLN A 366 1.66 18.04 8.30
C GLN A 366 0.89 18.39 9.58
N TYR A 367 1.48 18.12 10.76
CA TYR A 367 0.85 18.49 12.02
C TYR A 367 0.77 20.01 12.19
N PHE A 368 1.80 20.76 11.79
CA PHE A 368 1.75 22.22 11.84
C PHE A 368 0.72 22.81 10.88
N LEU A 369 0.51 22.23 9.69
CA LEU A 369 -0.61 22.63 8.83
C LEU A 369 -1.96 22.34 9.49
N MET A 370 -2.11 21.17 10.10
CA MET A 370 -3.34 20.79 10.80
C MET A 370 -3.65 21.74 11.97
N VAL A 371 -2.62 22.29 12.64
CA VAL A 371 -2.80 23.37 13.63
C VAL A 371 -3.45 24.60 13.00
N LEU A 372 -2.99 25.04 11.82
CA LEU A 372 -3.56 26.21 11.14
C LEU A 372 -5.01 25.99 10.69
N ASP A 373 -5.41 24.75 10.45
CA ASP A 373 -6.78 24.41 10.05
C ASP A 373 -7.75 24.41 11.24
N VAL A 374 -7.27 24.16 12.46
CA VAL A 374 -8.13 23.93 13.64
C VAL A 374 -7.97 24.95 14.76
N THR A 375 -6.89 25.74 14.78
CA THR A 375 -6.65 26.70 15.86
C THR A 375 -7.44 28.00 15.69
N THR A 376 -7.92 28.54 16.80
CA THR A 376 -8.46 29.91 16.88
C THR A 376 -7.55 30.83 17.70
N SER A 377 -6.44 30.32 18.23
CA SER A 377 -5.51 31.04 19.08
C SER A 377 -4.37 31.66 18.26
N PRO A 378 -4.23 33.00 18.24
CA PRO A 378 -3.15 33.66 17.50
C PRO A 378 -1.75 33.23 17.95
N ALA A 379 -1.59 32.85 19.23
CA ALA A 379 -0.31 32.41 19.77
C ALA A 379 0.12 31.03 19.24
N ILE A 380 -0.82 30.07 19.22
CA ILE A 380 -0.60 28.72 18.69
C ILE A 380 -0.36 28.77 17.18
N GLU A 381 -1.13 29.60 16.47
CA GLU A 381 -0.95 29.84 15.04
C GLU A 381 0.46 30.39 14.73
N ALA A 382 0.88 31.43 15.45
CA ALA A 382 2.21 32.03 15.30
C ALA A 382 3.33 31.03 15.58
N GLU A 383 3.16 30.15 16.57
CA GLU A 383 4.12 29.10 16.86
C GLU A 383 4.23 28.07 15.74
N ALA A 384 3.09 27.55 15.23
CA ALA A 384 3.10 26.62 14.11
C ALA A 384 3.74 27.23 12.85
N ARG A 385 3.45 28.51 12.55
CA ARG A 385 4.06 29.23 11.42
C ARG A 385 5.57 29.36 11.54
N ARG A 386 6.11 29.60 12.75
CA ARG A 386 7.57 29.65 12.97
C ARG A 386 8.24 28.32 12.62
N TYR A 387 7.64 27.19 13.03
CA TYR A 387 8.17 25.87 12.67
C TYR A 387 8.08 25.58 11.17
N LEU A 388 6.97 25.94 10.52
CA LEU A 388 6.80 25.80 9.06
C LEU A 388 7.88 26.58 8.30
N GLN A 389 8.10 27.86 8.64
CA GLN A 389 9.13 28.70 8.03
C GLN A 389 10.54 28.14 8.23
N THR A 390 10.82 27.59 9.42
CA THR A 390 12.11 26.97 9.72
C THR A 390 12.34 25.74 8.85
N ILE A 391 11.33 24.87 8.72
CA ILE A 391 11.39 23.67 7.88
C ILE A 391 11.59 24.03 6.40
N GLU A 392 10.84 25.01 5.89
CA GLU A 392 10.95 25.48 4.49
C GLU A 392 12.35 26.04 4.18
N THR A 393 12.92 26.79 5.13
CA THR A 393 14.27 27.37 4.98
C THR A 393 15.34 26.28 4.96
N MET A 394 15.21 25.26 5.81
CA MET A 394 16.11 24.09 5.79
C MET A 394 16.02 23.31 4.48
N GLN A 395 14.81 23.12 3.93
CA GLN A 395 14.61 22.44 2.65
C GLN A 395 15.23 23.19 1.48
N LYS A 396 15.03 24.52 1.40
CA LYS A 396 15.66 25.37 0.35
C LYS A 396 17.18 25.35 0.41
N THR A 397 17.76 25.26 1.61
CA THR A 397 19.22 25.24 1.82
C THR A 397 19.82 23.89 1.44
N ARG A 398 19.09 22.79 1.63
CA ARG A 398 19.51 21.44 1.22
C ARG A 398 19.53 21.30 -0.30
N ILE A 399 18.54 21.86 -1.01
CA ILE A 399 18.45 21.85 -2.47
C ILE A 399 19.60 22.65 -3.14
N LYS A 400 20.24 23.60 -2.44
CA LYS A 400 21.39 24.36 -2.96
C LYS A 400 22.75 23.67 -2.77
N LYS A 401 22.81 22.57 -2.00
CA LYS A 401 24.06 21.85 -1.68
C LYS A 401 24.18 20.49 -2.39
N GLU A 402 23.11 20.03 -3.02
CA GLU A 402 23.06 18.90 -3.95
C GLU A 402 23.09 19.46 -5.38
#